data_AF-A0A409VM07-F1
#
_entry.id   AF-A0A409VM07-F1
#
_cell.length_a   1.000
_cell.length_b   1.000
_cell.length_c   1.000
_cell.angle_alpha   90.00
_cell.angle_beta   90.00
_cell.angle_gamma   90.00
#
_symmetry.space_group_name_H-M   'P 1'
#
loop_
_entity.id
_entity.type
_entity.pdbx_description
1 polymer ?
#
loop_
_entity_poly.entity_id
_entity_poly.type
_entity_poly.pdbx_seq_one_letter_code
_entity_poly.pdbx_strand_id
1 'polypeptide(L)'
;MADLRAAIDHAKLERIETDVRTTALKKLSELKKELSILESELNVYGDSNPAKVEEVKRAAFLAKDATYRWTDNYGMLLGYFTRQTDVGAEDVRHYLGIGEDYEELE
;
A
#
# COMPACT_ATOMS: atom_id res chain seq x y z
N MET A 1 -46.32 -33.47 -19.33
CA MET A 1 -46.99 -33.15 -18.04
C MET A 1 -46.68 -34.18 -16.95
N ALA A 2 -46.72 -35.48 -17.26
CA ALA A 2 -46.38 -36.54 -16.29
C ALA A 2 -44.90 -36.48 -15.85
N ASP A 3 -43.97 -36.29 -16.79
CA ASP A 3 -42.53 -36.26 -16.49
C ASP A 3 -42.11 -35.07 -15.62
N LEU A 4 -42.72 -33.91 -15.85
CA LEU A 4 -42.52 -32.71 -15.02
C LEU A 4 -42.99 -32.93 -13.58
N ARG A 5 -44.12 -33.63 -13.38
CA ARG A 5 -44.62 -33.97 -12.05
C ARG A 5 -43.70 -34.97 -11.35
N ALA A 6 -43.26 -36.00 -12.05
CA ALA A 6 -42.29 -36.97 -11.51
C ALA A 6 -40.98 -36.30 -11.07
N ALA A 7 -40.46 -35.36 -11.87
CA ALA A 7 -39.27 -34.58 -11.52
C ALA A 7 -39.47 -33.67 -10.30
N ILE A 8 -40.64 -33.01 -10.21
CA ILE A 8 -40.98 -32.17 -9.04
C ILE A 8 -41.08 -33.02 -7.77
N ASP A 9 -41.72 -34.18 -7.84
CA ASP A 9 -41.92 -35.03 -6.67
C ASP A 9 -40.59 -35.67 -6.21
N HIS A 10 -39.72 -36.03 -7.14
CA HIS A 10 -38.34 -36.43 -6.83
C HIS A 10 -37.57 -35.31 -6.11
N ALA A 11 -37.64 -34.07 -6.64
CA ALA A 11 -36.95 -32.93 -6.03
C ALA A 11 -37.47 -32.59 -4.62
N LYS A 12 -38.77 -32.81 -4.34
CA LYS A 12 -39.33 -32.63 -2.99
C LYS A 12 -38.78 -33.64 -1.99
N LEU A 13 -38.55 -34.89 -2.40
CA LEU A 13 -37.96 -35.93 -1.55
C LEU A 13 -36.50 -35.62 -1.18
N GLU A 14 -35.75 -34.99 -2.06
CA GLU A 14 -34.36 -34.57 -1.79
C GLU A 14 -34.28 -33.24 -1.00
N ARG A 15 -35.32 -32.42 -1.05
CA ARG A 15 -35.37 -31.07 -0.45
C ARG A 15 -36.39 -30.98 0.67
N ILE A 16 -36.47 -32.02 1.49
CA ILE A 16 -37.37 -32.05 2.64
C ILE A 16 -37.01 -30.88 3.57
N GLU A 17 -38.01 -30.05 3.86
CA GLU A 17 -37.86 -29.00 4.86
C GLU A 17 -37.74 -29.65 6.24
N THR A 18 -36.58 -29.45 6.84
CA THR A 18 -36.23 -29.88 8.19
C THR A 18 -35.54 -28.73 8.89
N ASP A 19 -35.63 -28.66 10.21
CA ASP A 19 -34.96 -27.61 10.99
C ASP A 19 -33.45 -27.57 10.74
N VAL A 20 -32.84 -28.75 10.50
CA VAL A 20 -31.45 -28.91 10.11
C VAL A 20 -31.17 -28.22 8.78
N ARG A 21 -31.99 -28.46 7.75
CA ARG A 21 -31.86 -27.84 6.43
C ARG A 21 -32.04 -26.33 6.53
N THR A 22 -33.05 -25.85 7.26
CA THR A 22 -33.33 -24.41 7.42
C THR A 22 -32.17 -23.70 8.12
N THR A 23 -31.62 -24.32 9.17
CA THR A 23 -30.47 -23.77 9.90
C THR A 23 -29.20 -23.79 9.04
N ALA A 24 -28.95 -24.86 8.29
CA ALA A 24 -27.81 -24.97 7.37
C ALA A 24 -27.89 -23.94 6.24
N LEU A 25 -29.08 -23.72 5.66
CA LEU A 25 -29.29 -22.70 4.63
C LEU A 25 -29.09 -21.28 5.18
N LYS A 26 -29.57 -21.00 6.39
CA LYS A 26 -29.34 -19.73 7.07
C LYS A 26 -27.83 -19.50 7.28
N LYS A 27 -27.12 -20.47 7.85
CA LYS A 27 -25.67 -20.40 8.06
C LYS A 27 -24.91 -20.22 6.74
N LEU A 28 -25.32 -20.92 5.67
CA LEU A 28 -24.71 -20.76 4.35
C LEU A 28 -24.92 -19.34 3.81
N SER A 29 -26.09 -18.73 4.03
CA SER A 29 -26.35 -17.36 3.62
C SER A 29 -25.50 -16.34 4.39
N GLU A 30 -25.33 -16.57 5.70
CA GLU A 30 -24.49 -15.73 6.58
C GLU A 30 -23.01 -15.82 6.16
N LEU A 31 -22.48 -17.03 5.97
CA LEU A 31 -21.10 -17.26 5.54
C LEU A 31 -20.81 -16.67 4.15
N LYS A 32 -21.77 -16.74 3.21
CA LYS A 32 -21.61 -16.10 1.89
C LYS A 32 -21.52 -14.59 1.99
N LYS A 33 -22.30 -13.99 2.89
CA LYS A 33 -22.26 -12.55 3.15
C LYS A 33 -20.93 -12.16 3.79
N GLU A 34 -20.48 -12.92 4.79
CA GLU A 34 -19.20 -12.70 5.46
C GLU A 34 -18.02 -12.81 4.50
N LEU A 35 -18.00 -13.86 3.66
CA LEU A 35 -16.98 -14.04 2.63
C LEU A 35 -16.93 -12.84 1.68
N SER A 36 -18.08 -12.36 1.20
CA SER A 36 -18.13 -11.18 0.31
C SER A 36 -17.60 -9.91 0.98
N ILE A 37 -17.82 -9.74 2.29
CA ILE A 37 -17.27 -8.61 3.04
C ILE A 37 -15.75 -8.75 3.15
N LEU A 38 -15.25 -9.92 3.56
CA LEU A 38 -13.82 -10.18 3.70
C LEU A 38 -13.06 -10.04 2.37
N GLU A 39 -13.63 -10.51 1.25
CA GLU A 39 -13.04 -10.31 -0.07
C GLU A 39 -12.98 -8.83 -0.46
N SER A 40 -14.01 -8.04 -0.10
CA SER A 40 -14.00 -6.60 -0.35
C SER A 40 -12.93 -5.89 0.48
N GLU A 41 -12.77 -6.25 1.75
CA GLU A 41 -11.72 -5.72 2.63
C GLU A 41 -10.33 -6.13 2.13
N LEU A 42 -10.15 -7.40 1.77
CA LEU A 42 -8.88 -7.91 1.28
C LEU A 42 -8.44 -7.22 -0.01
N ASN A 43 -9.37 -6.92 -0.92
CA ASN A 43 -9.08 -6.15 -2.13
C ASN A 43 -8.60 -4.73 -1.81
N VAL A 44 -9.11 -4.08 -0.76
CA VAL A 44 -8.61 -2.78 -0.30
C VAL A 44 -7.16 -2.90 0.21
N TYR A 45 -6.80 -4.01 0.84
CA TYR A 45 -5.44 -4.27 1.31
C TYR A 45 -4.51 -4.90 0.26
N GLY A 46 -5.00 -5.18 -0.96
CA GLY A 46 -4.22 -5.83 -2.03
C GLY A 46 -2.96 -5.05 -2.41
N ASP A 47 -2.99 -3.73 -2.29
CA ASP A 47 -1.85 -2.83 -2.55
C ASP A 47 -0.89 -2.75 -1.36
N SER A 48 -1.30 -3.19 -0.17
CA SER A 48 -0.55 -3.09 1.08
C SER A 48 0.29 -4.35 1.34
N ASN A 49 1.10 -4.78 0.36
CA ASN A 49 2.06 -5.86 0.57
C ASN A 49 3.08 -5.42 1.64
N PRO A 50 3.12 -6.04 2.84
CA PRO A 50 3.99 -5.59 3.92
C PRO A 50 5.47 -5.63 3.55
N ALA A 51 5.90 -6.60 2.74
CA ALA A 51 7.29 -6.69 2.29
C ALA A 51 7.67 -5.51 1.39
N LYS A 52 6.79 -5.10 0.47
CA LYS A 52 7.02 -3.92 -0.39
C LYS A 52 7.02 -2.63 0.43
N VAL A 53 6.15 -2.52 1.42
CA VAL A 53 6.12 -1.35 2.32
C VAL A 53 7.43 -1.22 3.09
N GLU A 54 7.94 -2.32 3.65
CA GLU A 54 9.22 -2.33 4.37
C GLU A 54 10.42 -2.04 3.44
N GLU A 55 10.39 -2.54 2.20
CA GLU A 55 11.39 -2.22 1.19
C GLU A 55 11.43 -0.70 0.90
N VAL A 56 10.27 -0.09 0.66
CA VAL A 56 10.16 1.36 0.42
C VAL A 56 10.62 2.16 1.64
N LYS A 57 10.24 1.76 2.85
CA LYS A 57 10.69 2.42 4.09
C LYS A 57 12.21 2.38 4.23
N ARG A 58 12.83 1.23 3.97
CA ARG A 58 14.29 1.08 4.05
C ARG A 58 14.99 1.94 3.00
N ALA A 59 14.47 1.96 1.77
CA ALA A 59 15.00 2.80 0.71
C ALA A 59 14.89 4.30 1.07
N ALA A 60 13.72 4.73 1.59
CA ALA A 60 13.50 6.11 2.02
C ALA A 60 14.42 6.52 3.17
N PHE A 61 14.65 5.63 4.14
CA PHE A 61 15.59 5.88 5.23
C PHE A 61 17.02 6.10 4.72
N LEU A 62 17.50 5.22 3.82
CA LEU A 62 18.83 5.34 3.24
C LEU A 62 18.97 6.59 2.37
N ALA A 63 17.94 6.93 1.60
CA ALA A 63 17.91 8.15 0.80
C ALA A 63 18.00 9.38 1.70
N LYS A 64 17.21 9.44 2.79
CA LYS A 64 17.23 10.55 3.75
C LYS A 64 18.61 10.72 4.40
N ASP A 65 19.23 9.63 4.88
CA ASP A 65 20.59 9.67 5.45
C ASP A 65 21.65 10.11 4.42
N ALA A 66 21.56 9.61 3.19
CA ALA A 66 22.46 10.02 2.12
C ALA A 66 22.32 11.51 1.78
N THR A 67 21.09 12.03 1.77
CA THR A 67 20.88 13.46 1.52
C THR A 67 21.46 14.31 2.64
N TYR A 68 21.26 13.96 3.91
CA TYR A 68 21.87 14.69 5.03
C TYR A 68 23.39 14.76 4.92
N ARG A 69 24.05 13.64 4.60
CA ARG A 69 25.50 13.64 4.40
C ARG A 69 25.94 14.53 3.24
N TRP A 70 25.18 14.54 2.15
CA TRP A 70 25.45 15.41 1.01
C TRP A 70 25.25 16.89 1.35
N THR A 71 24.18 17.23 2.08
CA THR A 71 23.91 18.57 2.57
C THR A 71 25.00 19.06 3.52
N ASP A 72 25.45 18.23 4.45
CA ASP A 72 26.58 18.55 5.35
C ASP A 72 27.85 18.82 4.56
N ASN A 73 28.18 17.94 3.59
CA ASN A 73 29.36 18.09 2.73
C ASN A 73 29.29 19.39 1.92
N TYR A 74 28.11 19.71 1.37
CA TYR A 74 27.87 20.97 0.67
C TYR A 74 28.11 22.17 1.59
N GLY A 75 27.54 22.16 2.81
CA GLY A 75 27.72 23.24 3.79
C GLY A 75 29.19 23.43 4.19
N MET A 76 29.94 22.34 4.37
CA MET A 76 31.37 22.39 4.65
C MET A 76 32.16 23.01 3.48
N LEU A 77 31.87 22.60 2.24
CA LEU A 77 32.52 23.11 1.05
C LEU A 77 32.21 24.60 0.84
N LEU A 78 30.94 24.97 0.91
CA LEU A 78 30.49 26.36 0.81
C LEU A 78 31.19 27.23 1.86
N GLY A 79 31.24 26.76 3.11
CA GLY A 79 31.93 27.44 4.20
C GLY A 79 33.43 27.55 4.01
N TYR A 80 34.09 26.55 3.41
CA TYR A 80 35.51 26.61 3.10
C TYR A 80 35.79 27.68 2.04
N PHE A 81 35.11 27.63 0.89
CA PHE A 81 35.36 28.58 -0.20
C PHE A 81 35.01 30.01 0.21
N THR A 82 33.87 30.23 0.86
CA THR A 82 33.46 31.59 1.26
C THR A 82 34.35 32.22 2.35
N ARG A 83 35.05 31.43 3.17
CA ARG A 83 35.90 31.94 4.26
C ARG A 83 37.39 31.92 3.96
N GLN A 84 37.87 30.94 3.19
CA GLN A 84 39.29 30.70 2.93
C GLN A 84 39.73 31.16 1.54
N THR A 85 38.77 31.54 0.68
CA THR A 85 39.03 32.01 -0.69
C THR A 85 38.17 33.25 -0.98
N ASP A 86 38.44 33.94 -2.09
CA ASP A 86 37.64 35.11 -2.55
C ASP A 86 36.44 34.70 -3.42
N VAL A 87 35.99 33.45 -3.30
CA VAL A 87 34.88 32.90 -4.10
C VAL A 87 33.56 33.20 -3.41
N GLY A 88 32.63 33.81 -4.14
CA GLY A 88 31.29 34.13 -3.65
C GLY A 88 30.43 32.88 -3.47
N ALA A 89 29.48 32.95 -2.53
CA ALA A 89 28.55 31.84 -2.28
C ALA A 89 27.68 31.49 -3.50
N GLU A 90 27.33 32.49 -4.33
CA GLU A 90 26.58 32.29 -5.57
C GLU A 90 27.38 31.53 -6.62
N ASP A 91 28.67 31.80 -6.75
CA ASP A 91 29.53 31.10 -7.72
C ASP A 91 29.63 29.61 -7.36
N VAL A 92 29.74 29.30 -6.06
CA VAL A 92 29.75 27.92 -5.56
C VAL A 92 28.41 27.23 -5.83
N ARG A 93 27.28 27.90 -5.53
CA ARG A 93 25.94 27.37 -5.81
C ARG A 93 25.73 27.09 -7.29
N HIS A 94 26.06 28.06 -8.14
CA HIS A 94 25.96 27.92 -9.59
C HIS A 94 26.82 26.76 -10.10
N TYR A 95 28.06 26.63 -9.62
CA TYR A 95 28.96 25.55 -10.02
C TYR A 95 28.46 24.16 -9.60
N LEU A 96 27.86 24.06 -8.41
CA LEU A 96 27.28 22.82 -7.90
C LEU A 96 25.86 22.53 -8.44
N GLY A 97 25.29 23.44 -9.24
CA GLY A 97 23.94 23.30 -9.78
C GLY A 97 22.85 23.39 -8.71
N ILE A 98 23.09 24.13 -7.63
CA ILE A 98 22.10 24.38 -6.57
C ILE A 98 21.15 25.49 -7.04
N GLY A 99 19.87 25.16 -7.11
CA GLY A 99 18.81 26.11 -7.48
C GLY A 99 18.48 27.10 -6.37
N GLU A 100 17.83 28.21 -6.74
CA GLU A 100 17.31 29.21 -5.79
C GLU A 100 16.19 28.67 -4.88
N ASP A 101 15.54 27.58 -5.30
CA ASP A 101 14.51 26.83 -4.58
C ASP A 101 15.09 25.73 -3.68
N TYR A 102 16.41 25.71 -3.48
CA TYR A 102 17.04 24.77 -2.58
C TYR A 102 16.55 24.97 -1.14
N GLU A 103 16.03 23.90 -0.56
CA GLU A 103 15.64 23.80 0.84
C GLU A 103 16.26 22.55 1.45
N GLU A 104 16.65 22.64 2.73
CA GLU A 104 17.13 21.49 3.48
C GLU A 104 15.95 20.58 3.86
N LEU A 105 16.20 19.26 3.89
CA LEU A 105 15.20 18.30 4.35
C LEU A 105 15.03 18.38 5.88
N GLU A 106 13.79 18.46 6.34
CA GLU A 106 13.41 18.27 7.75
C GLU A 106 13.41 16.78 8.17
#